data_AF-A0A955VBZ2-F1
#
_entry.id   AF-A0A955VBZ2-F1
#
_cell.length_a   1.000
_cell.length_b   1.000
_cell.length_c   1.000
_cell.angle_alpha   90.00
_cell.angle_beta   90.00
_cell.angle_gamma   90.00
#
_symmetry.space_group_name_H-M   'P 1'
#
loop_
_entity.id
_entity.type
_entity.pdbx_description
1 polymer ?
#
loop_
_entity_poly.entity_id
_entity_poly.type
_entity_poly.pdbx_seq_one_letter_code
_entity_poly.pdbx_strand_id
1 'polypeptide(L)'
;MRTVRSTEPRAPETHVEQLATIGELMMGAAYADGEKQGIEVVAICEQLKQFVEAELLPNAVKRRLDHFDPDAFDLEAACRRLDVHDDDDRLAVMNLIATVTGADAVMHTSELAYMRRVAQSIGLDPDSLKISLKP
;
A
#
# COMPACT_ATOMS: atom_id res chain seq x y z
N MET A 1 -3.96 29.64 -11.30
CA MET A 1 -5.08 29.41 -10.36
C MET A 1 -5.19 27.92 -10.17
N ARG A 2 -4.84 27.40 -8.98
CA ARG A 2 -4.92 25.98 -8.65
C ARG A 2 -6.31 25.76 -8.07
N THR A 3 -7.17 25.07 -8.80
CA THR A 3 -8.55 24.80 -8.37
C THR A 3 -8.48 23.96 -7.10
N VAL A 4 -9.07 24.47 -6.03
CA VAL A 4 -9.25 23.76 -4.76
C VAL A 4 -10.12 22.55 -5.07
N ARG A 5 -9.59 21.33 -4.91
CA ARG A 5 -10.33 20.10 -5.20
C ARG A 5 -11.50 20.01 -4.22
N SER A 6 -12.72 19.94 -4.74
CA SER A 6 -13.92 19.61 -3.99
C SER A 6 -13.78 18.19 -3.46
N THR A 7 -13.46 18.04 -2.19
CA THR A 7 -13.55 16.78 -1.46
C THR A 7 -15.02 16.48 -1.22
N GLU A 8 -15.70 15.89 -2.21
CA GLU A 8 -16.96 15.20 -1.90
C GLU A 8 -16.65 14.04 -0.94
N PRO A 9 -17.38 13.91 0.17
CA PRO A 9 -17.15 12.81 1.09
C PRO A 9 -17.51 11.48 0.41
N ARG A 10 -16.50 10.64 0.18
CA ARG A 10 -16.71 9.25 -0.27
C ARG A 10 -17.59 8.51 0.73
N ALA A 11 -18.45 7.61 0.24
CA ALA A 11 -19.25 6.77 1.11
C ALA A 11 -18.35 6.02 2.11
N PRO A 12 -18.72 5.91 3.40
CA PRO A 12 -17.88 5.31 4.43
C PRO A 12 -17.43 3.89 4.08
N GLU A 13 -18.30 3.10 3.44
CA GLU A 13 -18.03 1.73 3.02
C GLU A 13 -16.90 1.67 1.97
N THR A 14 -16.96 2.55 0.96
CA THR A 14 -15.92 2.68 -0.06
C THR A 14 -14.58 3.09 0.56
N HIS A 15 -14.58 3.99 1.55
CA HIS A 15 -13.35 4.39 2.23
C HIS A 15 -12.70 3.24 3.02
N VAL A 16 -13.50 2.41 3.70
CA VAL A 16 -13.03 1.22 4.40
C VAL A 16 -12.41 0.20 3.43
N GLU A 17 -13.04 -0.02 2.28
CA GLU A 17 -12.53 -0.95 1.26
C GLU A 17 -11.22 -0.49 0.63
N GLN A 18 -11.10 0.81 0.35
CA GLN A 18 -9.84 1.39 -0.15
C GLN A 18 -8.72 1.21 0.87
N LEU A 19 -8.97 1.54 2.14
CA LEU A 19 -7.97 1.42 3.19
C LEU A 19 -7.54 -0.04 3.43
N ALA A 20 -8.49 -0.97 3.38
CA ALA A 20 -8.19 -2.40 3.45
C ALA A 20 -7.36 -2.87 2.26
N THR A 21 -7.69 -2.43 1.05
CA THR A 21 -6.94 -2.81 -0.17
C THR A 21 -5.51 -2.29 -0.13
N ILE A 22 -5.31 -1.05 0.35
CA ILE A 22 -3.97 -0.48 0.57
C ILE A 22 -3.20 -1.31 1.61
N GLY A 23 -3.85 -1.68 2.72
CA GLY A 23 -3.23 -2.54 3.73
C GLY A 23 -2.85 -3.93 3.21
N GLU A 24 -3.69 -4.55 2.36
CA GLU A 24 -3.37 -5.82 1.70
C GLU A 24 -2.16 -5.69 0.75
N LEU A 25 -2.02 -4.55 0.05
CA LEU A 25 -0.85 -4.28 -0.78
C LEU A 25 0.43 -4.11 0.06
N MET A 26 0.34 -3.47 1.23
CA MET A 26 1.45 -3.38 2.19
C MET A 26 1.82 -4.76 2.74
N MET A 27 0.83 -5.61 3.04
CA MET A 27 1.05 -6.99 3.44
C MET A 27 1.73 -7.77 2.32
N GLY A 28 1.24 -7.73 1.08
CA GLY A 28 1.89 -8.44 -0.03
C GLY A 28 3.35 -8.02 -0.23
N ALA A 29 3.66 -6.74 0.00
CA ALA A 29 5.01 -6.22 -0.10
C ALA A 29 5.92 -6.78 1.02
N ALA A 30 5.42 -6.81 2.25
CA ALA A 30 6.10 -7.39 3.41
C ALA A 30 6.36 -8.91 3.30
N TYR A 31 5.67 -9.60 2.38
CA TYR A 31 5.82 -11.04 2.15
C TYR A 31 6.55 -11.34 0.83
N ALA A 32 7.04 -10.33 0.11
CA ALA A 32 7.57 -10.50 -1.24
C ALA A 32 8.84 -11.38 -1.31
N ASP A 33 9.64 -11.44 -0.24
CA ASP A 33 10.85 -12.26 -0.15
C ASP A 33 10.63 -13.65 0.48
N GLY A 34 9.41 -13.94 0.96
CA GLY A 34 9.06 -15.20 1.61
C GLY A 34 9.61 -15.37 3.04
N GLU A 35 10.40 -14.44 3.56
CA GLU A 35 10.92 -14.48 4.92
C GLU A 35 10.14 -13.53 5.84
N LYS A 36 9.25 -14.11 6.66
CA LYS A 36 8.70 -13.40 7.81
C LYS A 36 9.80 -13.12 8.83
N GLN A 37 10.43 -11.95 8.74
CA GLN A 37 11.06 -11.35 9.92
C GLN A 37 10.36 -10.03 10.28
N GLY A 38 9.11 -10.16 10.71
CA GLY A 38 8.60 -9.29 11.78
C GLY A 38 7.82 -8.04 11.38
N ILE A 39 7.25 -7.96 10.18
CA ILE A 39 6.19 -6.96 9.96
C ILE A 39 4.90 -7.52 10.53
N GLU A 40 4.62 -7.15 11.79
CA GLU A 40 3.38 -7.48 12.46
C GLU A 40 2.23 -6.69 11.81
N VAL A 41 1.05 -7.31 11.66
CA VAL A 41 -0.19 -6.64 11.22
C VAL A 41 -0.42 -5.35 12.02
N VAL A 42 0.02 -5.31 13.28
CA VAL A 42 0.05 -4.13 14.14
C VAL A 42 0.82 -2.97 13.53
N ALA A 43 2.05 -3.19 13.05
CA ALA A 43 2.87 -2.14 12.45
C ALA A 43 2.21 -1.55 11.19
N ILE A 44 1.68 -2.41 10.31
CA ILE A 44 0.92 -1.96 9.12
C ILE A 44 -0.33 -1.19 9.54
N CYS A 45 -1.05 -1.65 10.57
CA CYS A 45 -2.20 -0.91 11.10
C CYS A 45 -1.80 0.48 11.61
N GLU A 46 -0.68 0.63 12.32
CA GLU A 46 -0.21 1.93 12.80
C GLU A 46 0.17 2.86 11.63
N GLN A 47 0.83 2.35 10.59
CA GLN A 47 1.14 3.13 9.39
C GLN A 47 -0.13 3.59 8.66
N LEU A 48 -1.12 2.71 8.51
CA LEU A 48 -2.41 3.06 7.92
C LEU A 48 -3.13 4.15 8.73
N LYS A 49 -3.11 4.09 10.07
CA LYS A 49 -3.71 5.13 10.93
C LYS A 49 -3.06 6.50 10.68
N GLN A 50 -1.72 6.53 10.64
CA GLN A 50 -0.97 7.75 10.38
C GLN A 50 -1.29 8.31 8.99
N PHE A 51 -1.38 7.44 7.99
CA PHE A 51 -1.71 7.81 6.62
C PHE A 51 -3.09 8.48 6.48
N VAL A 52 -4.10 7.96 7.18
CA VAL A 52 -5.46 8.55 7.15
C VAL A 52 -5.74 9.55 8.28
N GLU A 53 -4.71 9.92 9.05
CA GLU A 53 -4.81 10.81 10.21
C GLU A 53 -5.93 10.41 11.20
N ALA A 54 -6.08 9.09 11.44
CA ALA A 54 -7.14 8.53 12.28
C ALA A 54 -6.60 7.94 13.59
N GLU A 55 -7.33 8.13 14.69
CA GLU A 55 -7.00 7.52 15.98
C GLU A 55 -7.19 5.99 15.96
N LEU A 56 -8.20 5.51 15.25
CA LEU A 56 -8.55 4.10 15.16
C LEU A 56 -8.86 3.69 13.72
N LEU A 57 -8.34 2.53 13.31
CA LEU A 57 -8.79 1.88 12.08
C LEU A 57 -10.14 1.19 12.30
N PRO A 58 -11.04 1.23 11.30
CA PRO A 58 -12.23 0.40 11.27
C PRO A 58 -11.89 -1.09 11.48
N ASN A 59 -12.67 -1.79 12.30
CA ASN A 59 -12.46 -3.22 12.58
C ASN A 59 -12.46 -4.09 11.32
N ALA A 60 -13.19 -3.68 10.28
CA ALA A 60 -13.20 -4.38 9.00
C ALA A 60 -11.83 -4.38 8.31
N VAL A 61 -11.06 -3.28 8.41
CA VAL A 61 -9.69 -3.20 7.89
C VAL A 61 -8.79 -4.18 8.64
N LYS A 62 -8.78 -4.10 9.97
CA LYS A 62 -7.97 -4.98 10.83
C LYS A 62 -8.25 -6.46 10.53
N ARG A 63 -9.52 -6.86 10.47
CA ARG A 63 -9.90 -8.24 10.16
C ARG A 63 -9.39 -8.72 8.81
N ARG A 64 -9.39 -7.87 7.77
CA ARG A 64 -8.84 -8.23 6.45
C ARG A 64 -7.34 -8.47 6.52
N LEU A 65 -6.60 -7.64 7.25
CA LEU A 65 -5.16 -7.82 7.42
C LEU A 65 -4.81 -9.04 8.29
N ASP A 66 -5.59 -9.31 9.34
CA ASP A 66 -5.41 -10.49 10.19
C ASP A 66 -5.62 -11.82 9.43
N HIS A 67 -6.48 -11.82 8.41
CA HIS A 67 -6.79 -12.99 7.57
C HIS A 67 -6.09 -12.95 6.22
N PHE A 68 -5.09 -12.08 6.04
CA PHE A 68 -4.36 -11.97 4.78
C PHE A 68 -3.59 -13.27 4.50
N ASP A 69 -3.75 -13.77 3.28
CA ASP A 69 -3.05 -14.94 2.77
C ASP A 69 -2.18 -14.52 1.58
N PRO A 70 -0.85 -14.53 1.71
CA PRO A 70 0.07 -14.13 0.64
C PRO A 70 -0.04 -15.03 -0.59
N ASP A 71 -0.35 -16.32 -0.42
CA ASP A 71 -0.40 -17.29 -1.52
C ASP A 71 -1.68 -17.11 -2.36
N ALA A 72 -2.75 -16.60 -1.74
CA ALA A 72 -4.01 -16.30 -2.40
C ALA A 72 -4.15 -14.84 -2.88
N PHE A 73 -3.16 -13.99 -2.59
CA PHE A 73 -3.26 -12.55 -2.87
C PHE A 73 -2.99 -12.22 -4.36
N ASP A 74 -4.00 -11.65 -5.02
CA ASP A 74 -3.89 -11.11 -6.39
C ASP A 74 -3.58 -9.61 -6.35
N LEU A 75 -2.31 -9.28 -6.54
CA LEU A 75 -1.78 -7.90 -6.56
C LEU A 75 -2.47 -7.07 -7.65
N GLU A 76 -2.53 -7.58 -8.88
CA GLU A 76 -3.06 -6.87 -10.03
C GLU A 76 -4.57 -6.60 -9.87
N ALA A 77 -5.32 -7.52 -9.29
CA ALA A 77 -6.72 -7.30 -8.93
C ALA A 77 -6.88 -6.31 -7.77
N ALA A 78 -5.98 -6.30 -6.79
CA ALA A 78 -5.98 -5.30 -5.72
C ALA A 78 -5.72 -3.89 -6.26
N CYS A 79 -4.71 -3.72 -7.11
CA CYS A 79 -4.40 -2.44 -7.74
C CYS A 79 -5.57 -1.91 -8.60
N ARG A 80 -6.27 -2.78 -9.34
CA ARG A 80 -7.45 -2.39 -10.13
C ARG A 80 -8.64 -1.91 -9.28
N ARG A 81 -8.71 -2.32 -8.01
CA ARG A 81 -9.75 -1.88 -7.07
C ARG A 81 -9.43 -0.52 -6.44
N LEU A 82 -8.19 -0.04 -6.56
CA LEU A 82 -7.81 1.25 -6.00
C LEU A 82 -8.43 2.39 -6.80
N ASP A 83 -9.03 3.33 -6.08
CA ASP A 83 -9.63 4.54 -6.65
C ASP A 83 -8.61 5.68 -6.62
N VAL A 84 -7.56 5.54 -7.45
CA VAL A 84 -6.46 6.51 -7.64
C VAL A 84 -6.68 7.32 -8.92
N HIS A 85 -6.81 8.64 -8.79
CA HIS A 85 -7.24 9.50 -9.90
C HIS A 85 -6.09 10.22 -10.60
N ASP A 86 -4.98 10.43 -9.90
CA ASP A 86 -3.82 11.13 -10.42
C ASP A 86 -2.50 10.60 -9.87
N ASP A 87 -1.40 11.21 -10.31
CA ASP A 87 -0.05 10.82 -9.93
C ASP A 87 0.23 11.05 -8.44
N ASP A 88 -0.41 12.04 -7.81
CA ASP A 88 -0.23 12.31 -6.38
C ASP A 88 -0.81 11.15 -5.55
N ASP A 89 -2.01 10.67 -5.90
CA ASP A 89 -2.65 9.50 -5.26
C ASP A 89 -1.78 8.24 -5.43
N ARG A 90 -1.28 8.01 -6.65
CA ARG A 90 -0.45 6.83 -6.95
C ARG A 90 0.87 6.87 -6.19
N LEU A 91 1.52 8.04 -6.13
CA LEU A 91 2.75 8.23 -5.37
C LEU A 91 2.52 8.06 -3.86
N ALA A 92 1.38 8.51 -3.33
CA ALA A 92 1.02 8.33 -1.93
C ALA A 92 0.91 6.83 -1.56
N VAL A 93 0.23 6.03 -2.41
CA VAL A 93 0.15 4.57 -2.24
C VAL A 93 1.54 3.94 -2.31
N MET A 94 2.36 4.31 -3.31
CA MET A 94 3.71 3.79 -3.46
C MET A 94 4.60 4.11 -2.25
N ASN A 95 4.55 5.33 -1.73
CA ASN A 95 5.30 5.73 -0.54
C ASN A 95 4.90 4.92 0.68
N LEU A 96 3.61 4.65 0.86
CA LEU A 96 3.13 3.88 1.99
C LEU A 96 3.60 2.42 1.94
N ILE A 97 3.58 1.80 0.75
CA ILE A 97 4.12 0.46 0.55
C ILE A 97 5.64 0.45 0.80
N ALA A 98 6.36 1.44 0.28
CA ALA A 98 7.80 1.59 0.49
C ALA A 98 8.19 1.72 1.97
N THR A 99 7.33 2.34 2.78
CA THR A 99 7.56 2.51 4.23
C THR A 99 7.60 1.18 4.96
N VAL A 100 6.93 0.15 4.41
CA VAL A 100 6.86 -1.19 4.99
C VAL A 100 8.03 -2.06 4.52
N THR A 101 8.36 -2.03 3.23
CA THR A 101 9.47 -2.79 2.62
C THR A 101 10.85 -2.13 2.78
N GLY A 102 10.92 -1.01 3.50
CA GLY A 102 12.15 -0.25 3.74
C GLY A 102 12.30 0.14 5.21
N ALA A 103 11.54 -0.50 6.10
CA ALA A 103 11.56 -0.25 7.54
C ALA A 103 12.95 -0.52 8.16
N ASP A 104 13.78 -1.34 7.51
CA ASP A 104 15.18 -1.61 7.85
C ASP A 104 16.19 -0.80 6.99
N ALA A 105 15.70 0.14 6.17
CA ALA A 105 16.44 0.93 5.18
C ALA A 105 17.14 0.11 4.08
N VAL A 106 16.72 -1.14 3.85
CA VAL A 106 17.30 -2.04 2.84
C VAL A 106 16.18 -2.64 2.00
N MET A 107 16.17 -2.38 0.69
CA MET A 107 15.21 -3.04 -0.21
C MET A 107 15.88 -4.22 -0.93
N HIS A 108 15.29 -5.40 -0.79
CA HIS A 108 15.66 -6.62 -1.48
C HIS A 108 15.15 -6.64 -2.93
N THR A 109 15.76 -7.48 -3.78
CA THR A 109 15.38 -7.59 -5.21
C THR A 109 13.92 -8.01 -5.40
N SER A 110 13.40 -8.88 -4.54
CA SER A 110 11.99 -9.31 -4.52
C SER A 110 11.05 -8.17 -4.16
N GLU A 111 11.39 -7.36 -3.17
CA GLU A 111 10.61 -6.18 -2.77
C GLU A 111 10.63 -5.10 -3.87
N LEU A 112 11.77 -4.87 -4.52
CA LEU A 112 11.81 -3.98 -5.68
C LEU A 112 10.94 -4.53 -6.82
N ALA A 113 11.00 -5.83 -7.10
CA ALA A 113 10.17 -6.44 -8.13
C ALA A 113 8.67 -6.28 -7.82
N TYR A 114 8.29 -6.44 -6.54
CA TYR A 114 6.94 -6.17 -6.06
C TYR A 114 6.55 -4.70 -6.29
N MET A 115 7.39 -3.75 -5.87
CA MET A 115 7.16 -2.31 -6.04
C MET A 115 7.00 -1.91 -7.51
N ARG A 116 7.82 -2.46 -8.40
CA ARG A 116 7.70 -2.22 -9.84
C ARG A 116 6.37 -2.77 -10.40
N ARG A 117 5.91 -3.94 -9.95
CA ARG A 117 4.61 -4.51 -10.35
C ARG A 117 3.44 -3.65 -9.88
N VAL A 118 3.47 -3.17 -8.64
CA VAL A 118 2.44 -2.25 -8.12
C VAL A 118 2.40 -0.99 -8.97
N ALA A 119 3.55 -0.35 -9.22
CA ALA A 119 3.62 0.87 -10.02
C ALA A 119 3.05 0.68 -11.43
N GLN A 120 3.41 -0.40 -12.12
CA GLN A 120 2.82 -0.74 -13.43
C GLN A 120 1.29 -0.89 -13.34
N SER A 121 0.81 -1.59 -12.31
CA SER A 121 -0.61 -1.91 -12.14
C SER A 121 -1.48 -0.70 -11.82
N ILE A 122 -0.91 0.32 -11.16
CA ILE A 122 -1.58 1.60 -10.90
C ILE A 122 -1.28 2.66 -11.98
N GLY A 123 -0.54 2.28 -13.04
CA GLY A 123 -0.25 3.14 -14.19
C GLY A 123 0.83 4.19 -13.97
N LEU A 124 1.72 3.99 -13.00
CA LEU A 124 2.98 4.75 -12.87
C LEU A 124 4.08 4.09 -13.70
N ASP A 125 4.98 4.92 -14.23
CA ASP A 125 6.23 4.45 -14.81
C ASP A 125 7.15 3.96 -13.67
N PRO A 126 7.51 2.66 -13.62
CA PRO A 126 8.38 2.13 -12.57
C PRO A 126 9.78 2.76 -12.56
N ASP A 127 10.23 3.30 -13.69
CA ASP A 127 11.55 3.94 -13.80
C ASP A 127 11.53 5.37 -13.26
N SER A 128 10.35 5.95 -13.03
CA SER A 128 10.19 7.22 -12.31
C SER A 128 10.38 7.07 -10.79
N LEU A 129 10.31 5.84 -10.27
CA LEU A 129 10.51 5.57 -8.86
C LEU A 129 11.99 5.74 -8.51
N LYS A 130 12.29 6.73 -7.68
CA LYS A 130 13.64 6.91 -7.12
C LYS A 130 13.83 5.93 -5.96
N ILE A 131 13.99 4.65 -6.28
CA ILE A 131 14.25 3.60 -5.30
C ILE A 131 15.75 3.27 -5.33
N SER A 132 16.42 3.45 -4.19
CA SER A 132 17.82 3.08 -4.04
C SER A 132 17.93 1.58 -3.71
N LEU A 133 18.53 0.81 -4.63
CA LEU A 133 18.96 -0.56 -4.37
C LEU A 133 20.35 -0.59 -3.73
N LYS A 134 20.64 -1.63 -2.93
CA LYS A 134 22.02 -1.97 -2.58
C LYS A 134 22.62 -2.90 -3.66
N PRO A 135 23.88 -2.68 -4.08
CA PRO A 135 24.61 -3.60 -4.96
C PRO A 135 24.90 -4.96 -4.31
#